data_AF-A0A918W7T4-F1
#
_entry.id   AF-A0A918W7T4-F1
#
_cell.length_a   1.000
_cell.length_b   1.000
_cell.length_c   1.000
_cell.angle_alpha   90.00
_cell.angle_beta   90.00
_cell.angle_gamma   90.00
#
_symmetry.space_group_name_H-M   'P 1'
#
loop_
_entity.id
_entity.type
_entity.pdbx_description
1 polymer ?
#
loop_
_entity_poly.entity_id
_entity_poly.type
_entity_poly.pdbx_seq_one_letter_code
_entity_poly.pdbx_strand_id
1 'polypeptide(L)' 'MTVVFQRAIPTPCTGVCQLGPDGLCDGCFRTGDEIASWSCMSDDQRLQLMDEVLPEREARRA' A
#
# COMPACT_ATOMS: atom_id res chain seq x y z
N MET A 1 -7.16 20.55 -20.28
CA MET A 1 -6.86 19.23 -19.68
C MET A 1 -5.77 19.44 -18.65
N THR A 2 -6.14 19.82 -17.43
CA THR A 2 -5.16 20.05 -16.36
C THR A 2 -4.83 18.69 -15.75
N VAL A 3 -3.65 18.16 -16.05
CA VAL A 3 -3.14 16.99 -15.34
C VAL A 3 -2.76 17.51 -13.96
N VAL A 4 -3.65 17.31 -12.99
CA VAL A 4 -3.36 17.63 -11.60
C VAL A 4 -2.36 16.59 -11.15
N PHE A 5 -1.07 16.94 -11.13
CA PHE A 5 -0.08 16.22 -10.35
C PHE A 5 -0.41 16.47 -8.88
N GLN A 6 -1.44 15.78 -8.38
CA GLN A 6 -1.72 15.69 -6.95
C GLN A 6 -0.41 15.31 -6.28
N ARG A 7 -0.01 16.09 -5.26
CA ARG A 7 1.17 15.81 -4.43
C ARG A 7 1.16 14.32 -4.11
N ALA A 8 2.06 13.57 -4.73
CA ALA A 8 2.02 12.12 -4.67
C ALA A 8 2.27 11.72 -3.22
N ILE A 9 1.25 11.21 -2.54
CA ILE A 9 1.46 10.47 -1.31
C ILE A 9 2.44 9.34 -1.67
N PRO A 10 3.59 9.24 -0.98
CA PRO A 10 4.59 8.23 -1.27
C PRO A 10 3.95 6.85 -1.18
N THR A 11 4.26 5.97 -2.12
CA THR A 11 3.74 4.60 -2.07
C THR A 11 4.66 3.74 -1.23
N PRO A 12 4.14 2.81 -0.41
CA PRO A 12 4.97 1.85 0.32
C PRO A 12 5.57 0.75 -0.58
N CYS A 13 5.44 0.88 -1.91
CA CYS A 13 5.88 -0.11 -2.87
C CYS A 13 7.41 -0.14 -2.99
N THR A 14 8.02 -1.31 -2.78
CA THR A 14 9.46 -1.55 -2.96
C THR A 14 9.82 -2.04 -4.37
N GLY A 15 8.85 -2.13 -5.27
CA GLY A 15 9.03 -2.69 -6.62
C GLY A 15 8.95 -4.22 -6.69
N VAL A 16 8.78 -4.89 -5.55
CA VAL A 16 8.51 -6.33 -5.48
C VAL A 16 7.00 -6.55 -5.49
N CYS A 17 6.50 -7.24 -6.51
CA CYS A 17 5.07 -7.57 -6.66
C CYS A 17 4.86 -9.07 -6.60
N GLN A 18 5.13 -9.65 -5.43
CA GLN A 18 4.89 -11.06 -5.14
C GLN A 18 4.02 -11.15 -3.89
N LEU A 19 2.93 -11.94 -3.97
CA LEU A 19 2.06 -12.23 -2.84
C LEU A 19 2.51 -13.53 -2.19
N GLY A 20 2.66 -13.52 -0.87
CA GLY A 20 2.91 -14.70 -0.08
C GLY A 20 1.65 -15.55 0.14
N PRO A 21 1.79 -16.71 0.81
CA PRO A 21 0.67 -17.61 1.10
C PRO A 21 -0.37 -17.02 2.06
N ASP A 22 -0.01 -15.97 2.79
CA ASP A 22 -0.87 -15.17 3.66
C ASP A 22 -1.68 -14.11 2.89
N GLY A 23 -1.51 -14.00 1.57
CA GLY A 23 -2.20 -13.04 0.72
C GLY A 23 -1.66 -11.62 0.80
N LEU A 24 -0.49 -11.42 1.41
CA LEU A 24 0.17 -10.13 1.54
C LEU A 24 1.38 -10.04 0.60
N CYS A 25 1.66 -8.84 0.11
CA CYS A 25 2.84 -8.58 -0.70
C CYS A 25 4.11 -8.71 0.13
N ASP A 26 5.09 -9.49 -0.36
CA ASP A 26 6.35 -9.74 0.34
C ASP A 26 7.21 -8.48 0.52
N GLY A 27 6.99 -7.45 -0.30
CA GLY A 27 7.74 -6.20 -0.26
C GLY A 27 7.05 -5.06 0.48
N CYS A 28 5.72 -4.92 0.34
CA CYS A 28 4.99 -3.77 0.89
C CYS A 28 3.83 -4.15 1.81
N PHE A 29 3.63 -5.44 2.09
CA PHE A 29 2.62 -5.98 3.01
C PHE A 29 1.16 -5.62 2.70
N ARG A 30 0.90 -5.05 1.52
CA ARG A 30 -0.44 -4.79 0.99
C ARG A 30 -1.06 -6.05 0.42
N THR A 31 -2.39 -6.15 0.49
CA THR A 31 -3.15 -7.16 -0.23
C THR A 31 -3.22 -6.82 -1.73
N GLY A 32 -3.64 -7.80 -2.55
CA GLY A 32 -3.91 -7.56 -3.97
C GLY A 32 -4.95 -6.46 -4.21
N ASP A 33 -6.04 -6.46 -3.43
CA ASP A 33 -7.10 -5.45 -3.51
C ASP A 33 -6.61 -4.04 -3.15
N GLU A 34 -5.77 -3.91 -2.12
CA GLU A 34 -5.18 -2.62 -1.72
C GLU A 34 -4.23 -2.08 -2.79
N ILE A 35 -3.49 -2.98 -3.48
CA ILE A 35 -2.64 -2.60 -4.61
C ILE A 35 -3.51 -2.09 -5.77
N ALA A 36 -4.57 -2.81 -6.12
CA ALA A 36 -5.47 -2.45 -7.22
C ALA A 36 -6.25 -1.15 -6.96
N SER A 37 -6.64 -0.90 -5.71
CA SER A 37 -7.45 0.27 -5.32
C SER A 37 -6.63 1.49 -4.91
N TRP A 38 -5.30 1.40 -4.84
CA TRP A 38 -4.42 2.46 -4.34
C TRP A 38 -4.65 3.85 -4.98
N SER A 39 -4.82 3.89 -6.31
CA SER A 39 -5.07 5.15 -7.04
C SER A 39 -6.42 5.78 -6.71
N CYS A 40 -7.38 4.97 -6.24
CA CYS A 40 -8.74 5.38 -5.91
C CYS A 40 -8.93 5.66 -4.40
N MET A 41 -7.99 5.23 -3.56
CA MET A 41 -8.02 5.53 -2.11
C MET A 41 -7.90 7.03 -1.85
N SER A 42 -8.59 7.50 -0.81
CA SER A 42 -8.38 8.85 -0.30
C SER A 42 -7.03 8.98 0.40
N ASP A 43 -6.59 10.21 0.61
CA ASP A 43 -5.33 10.48 1.29
C ASP A 43 -5.33 9.96 2.73
N ASP A 44 -6.43 10.12 3.47
CA ASP A 44 -6.60 9.55 4.81
C ASP A 44 -6.51 8.02 4.81
N GLN A 45 -7.11 7.35 3.81
CA GLN A 45 -7.03 5.89 3.69
C GLN A 45 -5.61 5.42 3.44
N ARG A 46 -4.87 6.13 2.57
CA ARG A 46 -3.46 5.81 2.30
C ARG A 46 -2.60 6.01 3.53
N LEU A 47 -2.79 7.12 4.26
CA LEU A 47 -2.07 7.42 5.50
C LEU A 47 -2.35 6.37 6.57
N GLN A 48 -3.62 6.05 6.82
CA GLN A 48 -4.00 4.99 7.76
C GLN A 48 -3.37 3.64 7.42
N LEU A 49 -3.37 3.28 6.12
CA LEU A 49 -2.75 2.04 5.67
C LEU A 49 -1.24 2.05 5.99
N MET A 50 -0.56 3.14 5.65
CA MET A 50 0.90 3.27 5.79
C MET A 50 1.37 3.36 7.24
N ASP A 51 0.67 4.11 8.08
CA ASP A 51 1.11 4.40 9.45
C ASP A 51 0.67 3.36 10.47
N GLU A 52 -0.46 2.68 10.24
CA GLU A 52 -1.03 1.73 11.22
C GLU A 52 -1.06 0.30 10.70
N VAL A 53 -1.63 0.07 9.52
CA VAL A 53 -1.97 -1.29 9.06
C VAL A 53 -0.74 -2.05 8.58
N LEU A 54 0.10 -1.44 7.73
CA LEU A 54 1.26 -2.11 7.17
C LEU A 54 2.33 -2.45 8.22
N PRO A 55 2.69 -1.55 9.16
CA PRO A 55 3.63 -1.89 10.23
C PRO A 55 3.14 -3.04 11.13
N GLU A 56 1.83 -3.10 11.43
CA GLU A 56 1.27 -4.20 12.22
C GLU A 56 1.37 -5.54 11.46
N ARG A 57 1.12 -5.54 10.14
CA ARG A 57 1.24 -6.75 9.31
C ARG A 57 2.69 -7.22 9.20
N GLU A 58 3.62 -6.29 9.03
CA GLU A 58 5.06 -6.59 9.03
C GLU A 58 5.47 -7.22 10.37
N ALA A 59 5.08 -6.60 11.49
CA ALA A 59 5.39 -7.10 12.83
C ALA A 59 4.79 -8.49 13.11
N ARG A 60 3.63 -8.82 12.53
CA ARG A 60 3.02 -10.15 12.66
C ARG A 60 3.71 -11.23 11.81
N ARG A 61 4.43 -10.81 10.77
CA ARG A 61 5.10 -11.71 9.82
C ARG A 61 6.55 -12.01 10.20
N ALA A 62 7.19 -11.09 10.93
CA ALA A 62 8.52 -11.24 11.53
C ALA A 62 8.52 -12.31 12.65
#